data_AF-A0A958DQZ0-F1
#
_entry.id   AF-A0A958DQZ0-F1
#
_cell.length_a   1.000
_cell.length_b   1.000
_cell.length_c   1.000
_cell.angle_alpha   90.00
_cell.angle_beta   90.00
_cell.angle_gamma   90.00
#
_symmetry.space_group_name_H-M   'P 1'
#
loop_
_entity.id
_entity.type
_entity.pdbx_description
1 polymer ?
#
loop_
_entity_poly.entity_id
_entity_poly.type
_entity_poly.pdbx_seq_one_letter_code
_entity_poly.pdbx_strand_id
1 'polypeptide(L)'
;MKYHPDSNASKNAHISSLDQYREMYERSIADPDKFWSEIAERIDWYEKWHTVREFDFVNPEIAWYKGGKLNITYNCLDRHVKAGNGDNTAIIWEGNNPDES
;
A
#
# COMPACT_ATOMS: atom_id res chain seq x y z
N MET A 1 22.61 5.28 22.45
CA MET A 1 21.30 5.32 23.13
C MET A 1 20.26 4.80 22.15
N LYS A 2 19.41 3.83 22.54
CA LYS A 2 18.31 3.36 21.68
C LYS A 2 17.04 4.14 22.06
N TYR A 3 16.36 4.71 21.08
CA TYR A 3 15.09 5.39 21.27
C TYR A 3 13.97 4.41 20.95
N HIS A 4 13.04 4.25 21.89
CA HIS A 4 11.87 3.40 21.71
C HIS A 4 10.66 4.27 21.38
N PRO A 5 9.73 3.79 20.53
CA PRO A 5 8.48 4.49 20.30
C PRO A 5 7.68 4.57 21.61
N ASP A 6 6.84 5.60 21.70
CA ASP A 6 5.84 5.67 22.77
C ASP A 6 4.98 4.39 22.78
N SER A 7 4.67 3.90 23.98
CA SER A 7 3.97 2.63 24.16
C SER A 7 2.55 2.64 23.58
N ASN A 8 1.84 3.77 23.67
CA ASN A 8 0.49 3.90 23.12
C ASN A 8 0.55 4.01 21.59
N ALA A 9 1.53 4.75 21.06
CA ALA A 9 1.77 4.81 19.63
C ALA A 9 2.10 3.41 19.04
N SER A 10 2.99 2.66 19.69
CA SER A 10 3.39 1.32 19.23
C SER A 10 2.21 0.34 19.24
N LYS A 11 1.35 0.39 20.27
CA LYS A 11 0.21 -0.53 20.41
C LYS A 11 -0.84 -0.34 19.31
N ASN A 12 -1.02 0.89 18.81
CA ASN A 12 -2.03 1.21 17.80
C ASN A 12 -1.48 1.23 16.36
N ALA A 13 -0.19 0.93 16.17
CA ALA A 13 0.43 0.87 14.86
C ALA A 13 0.08 -0.44 14.11
N HIS A 14 0.09 -0.39 12.78
CA HIS A 14 -0.08 -1.59 11.95
C HIS A 14 1.01 -2.65 12.19
N ILE A 15 2.20 -2.21 12.59
CA ILE A 15 3.31 -3.06 13.04
C ILE A 15 3.68 -2.58 14.44
N SER A 16 3.37 -3.39 15.43
CA SER A 16 3.38 -3.01 16.85
C SER A 16 4.68 -3.31 17.57
N SER A 17 5.58 -4.08 16.95
CA SER A 17 6.86 -4.47 17.52
C SER A 17 7.93 -4.70 16.44
N LEU A 18 9.19 -4.65 16.87
CA LEU A 18 10.32 -4.97 16.00
C LEU A 18 10.32 -6.44 15.55
N ASP A 19 9.80 -7.34 16.38
CA ASP A 19 9.74 -8.76 16.03
C ASP A 19 8.65 -9.03 14.99
N GLN A 20 7.50 -8.36 15.08
CA GLN A 20 6.47 -8.41 14.04
C GLN A 20 7.01 -7.87 12.71
N TYR A 21 7.76 -6.76 12.75
CA TYR A 21 8.45 -6.24 11.56
C TYR A 21 9.39 -7.29 10.94
N ARG A 22 10.24 -7.92 11.76
CA ARG A 22 11.20 -8.93 11.31
C ARG A 22 10.50 -10.12 10.67
N GLU A 23 9.43 -10.63 11.28
CA GLU A 23 8.64 -11.72 10.72
C GLU A 23 8.06 -11.35 9.34
N MET A 24 7.44 -10.18 9.22
CA MET A 24 6.90 -9.70 7.94
C MET A 24 8.00 -9.51 6.89
N TYR A 25 9.15 -8.97 7.29
CA TYR A 25 10.29 -8.77 6.42
C TYR A 25 10.87 -10.10 5.92
N GLU A 26 11.07 -11.06 6.83
CA GLU A 26 11.54 -12.41 6.50
C GLU A 26 10.59 -13.09 5.51
N ARG A 27 9.27 -13.01 5.73
CA ARG A 27 8.28 -13.50 4.77
C ARG A 27 8.37 -12.82 3.40
N SER A 28 8.60 -11.50 3.37
CA SER A 28 8.69 -10.73 2.12
C SER A 28 9.88 -11.14 1.23
N ILE A 29 10.90 -11.77 1.82
CA ILE A 29 12.11 -12.23 1.13
C ILE A 29 12.09 -13.75 0.90
N ALA A 30 11.63 -14.52 1.87
CA ALA A 30 11.62 -15.98 1.78
C ALA A 30 10.56 -16.52 0.80
N ASP A 31 9.38 -15.88 0.74
CA ASP A 31 8.33 -16.19 -0.21
C ASP A 31 7.75 -14.89 -0.79
N PRO A 32 8.50 -14.24 -1.70
CA PRO A 32 8.16 -12.91 -2.17
C PRO A 32 6.82 -12.89 -2.91
N ASP A 33 6.58 -13.84 -3.80
CA ASP A 33 5.40 -13.84 -4.67
C ASP A 33 4.12 -14.01 -3.86
N LYS A 34 4.13 -14.88 -2.86
CA LYS A 34 3.00 -15.04 -1.96
C LYS A 34 2.78 -13.78 -1.11
N PHE A 35 3.84 -13.26 -0.47
CA PHE A 35 3.73 -12.08 0.37
C PHE A 35 3.18 -10.88 -0.42
N TRP A 36 3.76 -10.59 -1.58
CA TRP A 36 3.36 -9.44 -2.38
C TRP A 36 2.00 -9.65 -3.08
N SER A 37 1.60 -10.89 -3.36
CA SER A 37 0.22 -11.18 -3.77
C SER A 37 -0.78 -10.80 -2.68
N GLU A 38 -0.54 -11.22 -1.44
CA GLU A 38 -1.39 -10.87 -0.29
C GLU A 38 -1.50 -9.35 -0.10
N ILE A 39 -0.38 -8.62 -0.22
CA ILE A 39 -0.37 -7.16 -0.11
C ILE A 39 -1.16 -6.50 -1.25
N ALA A 40 -1.07 -7.02 -2.47
CA ALA A 40 -1.73 -6.45 -3.65
C ALA A 40 -3.27 -6.58 -3.63
N GLU A 41 -3.82 -7.46 -2.80
CA GLU A 41 -5.28 -7.60 -2.59
C GLU A 41 -5.91 -6.38 -1.87
N ARG A 42 -5.11 -5.46 -1.31
CA ARG A 42 -5.62 -4.24 -0.65
C ARG A 42 -6.21 -3.20 -1.61
N ILE A 43 -5.97 -3.37 -2.91
CA ILE A 43 -6.47 -2.50 -3.98
C ILE A 43 -7.37 -3.31 -4.91
N ASP A 44 -8.27 -2.61 -5.59
CA ASP A 44 -9.23 -3.21 -6.50
C ASP A 44 -8.62 -3.41 -7.89
N TRP A 45 -8.77 -4.63 -8.38
CA TRP A 45 -8.35 -5.06 -9.72
C TRP A 45 -9.58 -5.42 -10.54
N TYR A 46 -9.62 -4.97 -11.79
CA TYR A 46 -10.61 -5.44 -12.75
C TYR A 46 -10.29 -6.85 -13.24
N GLU A 47 -9.00 -7.13 -13.44
CA GLU A 47 -8.48 -8.46 -13.74
C GLU A 47 -7.26 -8.72 -12.86
N LYS A 48 -7.22 -9.87 -12.18
CA LYS A 48 -6.05 -10.26 -11.40
C LYS A 48 -4.89 -10.64 -12.30
N TRP A 49 -3.69 -10.35 -11.83
CA TRP A 49 -2.45 -10.75 -12.47
C TRP A 49 -2.31 -12.27 -12.53
N HIS A 50 -1.56 -12.75 -13.51
CA HIS A 50 -1.14 -14.16 -13.60
C HIS A 50 0.29 -14.36 -13.09
N THR A 51 1.09 -13.28 -13.06
CA THR A 51 2.49 -13.31 -12.60
C THR A 51 2.75 -12.12 -11.69
N VAL A 52 3.26 -12.39 -10.48
CA VAL A 52 3.48 -11.35 -9.45
C VAL A 52 4.68 -10.48 -9.80
N ARG A 53 5.80 -11.10 -10.19
CA ARG A 53 7.01 -10.38 -10.62
C ARG A 53 7.75 -11.17 -11.69
N GLU A 54 8.41 -10.43 -12.56
CA GLU A 54 9.38 -10.93 -13.54
C GLU A 54 10.47 -9.86 -13.64
N PHE A 55 11.74 -10.25 -13.55
CA PHE A 55 12.84 -9.29 -13.59
C PHE A 55 14.06 -9.85 -14.31
N ASP A 56 14.69 -8.99 -15.09
CA ASP A 56 16.03 -9.14 -15.61
C ASP A 56 16.81 -7.87 -15.20
N PHE A 57 17.95 -8.06 -14.55
CA PHE A 57 18.82 -6.95 -14.14
C PHE A 57 19.95 -6.68 -15.14
N VAL A 58 20.19 -7.62 -16.08
CA VAL A 58 21.14 -7.48 -17.18
C VAL A 58 20.48 -6.70 -18.31
N ASN A 59 19.30 -7.13 -18.72
CA ASN A 59 18.40 -6.34 -19.58
C ASN A 59 17.40 -5.67 -18.64
N PRO A 60 17.46 -4.35 -18.39
CA PRO A 60 16.76 -3.66 -17.30
C PRO A 60 15.23 -3.68 -17.45
N GLU A 61 14.64 -4.86 -17.28
CA GLU A 61 13.25 -5.19 -17.48
C GLU A 61 12.70 -5.65 -16.15
N ILE A 62 11.79 -4.89 -15.58
CA ILE A 62 11.16 -5.19 -14.29
C ILE A 62 9.66 -5.05 -14.48
N ALA A 63 8.94 -6.16 -14.34
CA ALA A 63 7.50 -6.21 -14.42
C ALA A 63 6.91 -6.73 -13.11
N TRP A 64 5.83 -6.09 -12.66
CA TRP A 64 5.05 -6.50 -11.51
C TRP A 64 3.59 -6.66 -11.92
N TYR A 65 2.93 -7.68 -11.37
CA TYR A 65 1.51 -7.98 -11.55
C TYR A 65 1.12 -8.08 -13.03
N LYS A 66 1.93 -8.78 -13.84
CA LYS A 66 1.73 -8.96 -15.27
C LYS A 66 0.37 -9.62 -15.54
N GLY A 67 -0.36 -9.08 -16.50
CA GLY A 67 -1.74 -9.44 -16.81
C GLY A 67 -2.79 -8.77 -15.92
N GLY A 68 -2.39 -8.12 -14.84
CA GLY A 68 -3.30 -7.40 -13.96
C GLY A 68 -3.82 -6.12 -14.63
N LYS A 69 -5.10 -5.83 -14.45
CA LYS A 69 -5.73 -4.58 -14.93
C LYS A 69 -6.39 -3.86 -13.77
N LEU A 70 -6.08 -2.59 -13.62
CA LEU A 70 -6.71 -1.70 -12.64
C LEU A 70 -6.79 -0.29 -13.22
N ASN A 71 -7.52 0.58 -12.52
CA ASN A 71 -7.49 2.01 -12.77
C ASN A 71 -7.16 2.74 -11.46
N ILE A 72 -6.24 3.71 -11.55
CA ILE A 72 -5.77 4.47 -10.39
C ILE A 72 -6.88 5.34 -9.81
N THR A 73 -7.63 6.05 -10.66
CA THR A 73 -8.75 6.91 -10.24
C THR A 73 -9.81 6.09 -9.52
N TYR A 74 -10.12 4.89 -10.01
CA TYR A 74 -11.06 3.99 -9.34
C TYR A 74 -10.64 3.63 -7.91
N ASN A 75 -9.35 3.33 -7.73
CA ASN A 75 -8.78 2.99 -6.43
C ASN A 75 -8.63 4.19 -5.50
N CYS A 76 -8.46 5.40 -6.05
CA CYS A 76 -8.29 6.61 -5.26
C CYS A 76 -9.61 7.33 -4.94
N LEU A 77 -10.65 7.17 -5.76
CA LEU A 77 -11.91 7.91 -5.66
C LEU A 77 -13.12 6.98 -5.64
N ASP A 78 -13.40 6.30 -6.76
CA ASP A 78 -14.68 5.61 -6.99
C ASP A 78 -15.00 4.57 -5.91
N ARG A 79 -14.03 3.73 -5.53
CA ARG A 79 -14.25 2.70 -4.51
C ARG A 79 -14.60 3.28 -3.15
N HIS A 80 -14.07 4.46 -2.82
CA HIS A 80 -14.33 5.13 -1.54
C HIS A 80 -15.75 5.72 -1.53
N VAL A 81 -16.14 6.39 -2.62
CA VAL A 81 -17.51 6.89 -2.80
C VAL A 81 -18.53 5.74 -2.74
N LYS A 82 -18.29 4.66 -3.48
CA LYS A 82 -19.14 3.45 -3.47
C LYS A 82 -19.24 2.78 -2.11
N ALA A 83 -18.18 2.85 -1.30
CA ALA A 83 -18.17 2.35 0.07
C ALA A 83 -18.91 3.27 1.06
N GLY A 84 -19.61 4.31 0.59
CA GLY A 84 -20.38 5.23 1.43
C GLY A 84 -19.58 6.40 2.00
N ASN A 85 -18.33 6.59 1.57
CA ASN A 85 -17.46 7.66 2.05
C ASN A 85 -17.46 8.89 1.12
N GLY A 86 -18.51 9.08 0.32
CA GLY A 86 -18.59 10.16 -0.67
C GLY A 86 -18.57 11.56 -0.06
N ASP A 87 -19.09 11.70 1.17
CA ASP A 87 -19.13 12.97 1.90
C ASP A 87 -17.86 13.20 2.75
N ASN A 88 -16.93 12.24 2.81
CA ASN A 88 -15.69 12.41 3.54
C ASN A 88 -14.75 13.34 2.77
N THR A 89 -14.12 14.28 3.48
CA THR A 89 -13.10 15.17 2.90
C THR A 89 -11.93 14.38 2.35
N ALA A 90 -11.75 14.40 1.02
CA ALA A 90 -10.63 13.74 0.34
C ALA A 90 -9.36 14.62 0.27
N ILE A 91 -9.53 15.93 0.12
CA ILE A 91 -8.46 16.92 0.04
C ILE A 91 -8.80 18.05 1.00
N ILE A 92 -7.87 18.34 1.92
CA ILE A 92 -7.83 19.61 2.66
C ILE A 92 -6.96 20.54 1.83
N TRP A 93 -7.57 21.54 1.21
CA TRP A 93 -6.84 22.54 0.44
C TRP A 93 -6.57 23.73 1.33
N GLU A 94 -5.30 24.08 1.47
CA GLU A 94 -4.83 25.25 2.22
C GLU A 94 -4.15 26.18 1.20
N GLY A 95 -4.76 27.35 1.00
CA GLY A 95 -4.24 28.40 0.13
C GLY A 95 -2.95 29.01 0.68
N ASN A 96 -2.29 29.83 -0.13
CA ASN A 96 -1.06 30.51 0.30
C ASN A 96 -1.32 31.56 1.38
N ASN A 97 -2.51 32.17 1.35
CA ASN A 97 -3.01 33.03 2.41
C ASN A 97 -4.07 32.23 3.20
N PRO A 98 -4.00 32.17 4.54
CA PRO A 98 -5.05 31.53 5.35
C PRO A 98 -6.43 32.17 5.15
N ASP A 99 -6.50 33.43 4.69
CA ASP A 99 -7.76 34.10 4.34
C ASP A 99 -8.32 33.68 2.96
N GLU A 100 -7.58 32.88 2.19
CA GLU A 100 -7.96 32.42 0.83
C GLU A 100 -8.37 30.94 0.79
N SER A 101 -8.47 30.27 1.95
CA SER A 101 -8.77 28.83 2.07
C SER A 101 -10.25 28.50 2.22
#